data_AF-A0A7R7I096-F1
#
_entry.id   AF-A0A7R7I096-F1
#
_cell.length_a   1.000
_cell.length_b   1.000
_cell.length_c   1.000
_cell.angle_alpha   90.00
_cell.angle_beta   90.00
_cell.angle_gamma   90.00
#
_symmetry.space_group_name_H-M   'P 1'
#
loop_
_entity.id
_entity.type
_entity.pdbx_description
1 polymer ?
#
loop_
_entity_poly.entity_id
_entity_poly.type
_entity_poly.pdbx_seq_one_letter_code
_entity_poly.pdbx_strand_id
1 'polypeptide(L)'
;MYRYDPTKLSSYTATTLAWLGDPAAAGHARSVIARLTAEPDPGRWPRRVAAARLDLALALATSGEPEGAVLEACQAFESGRVVRSNRWRAREVIAAVADTGAPVAGLREAYRQMPSW
;
A
#
# COMPACT_ATOMS: atom_id res chain seq x y z
N MET A 1 -4.85 1.33 -30.63
CA MET A 1 -5.67 0.17 -30.24
C MET A 1 -5.84 0.19 -28.72
N TYR A 2 -7.06 0.36 -28.21
CA TYR A 2 -7.33 0.36 -26.77
C TYR A 2 -7.29 -1.10 -26.28
N ARG A 3 -6.38 -1.42 -25.35
CA ARG A 3 -6.27 -2.76 -24.76
C ARG A 3 -6.74 -2.67 -23.31
N TYR A 4 -7.75 -3.45 -22.98
CA TYR A 4 -8.24 -3.59 -21.61
C TYR A 4 -7.11 -4.11 -20.71
N ASP A 5 -6.79 -3.35 -19.66
CA ASP A 5 -5.79 -3.71 -18.66
C ASP A 5 -6.53 -4.23 -17.41
N PRO A 6 -6.67 -5.56 -17.24
CA PRO A 6 -7.31 -6.15 -16.06
C PRO A 6 -6.54 -5.83 -14.77
N THR A 7 -5.28 -5.40 -14.86
CA THR A 7 -4.50 -4.93 -13.71
C THR A 7 -4.95 -3.55 -13.26
N LYS A 8 -5.32 -2.69 -14.21
CA LYS A 8 -5.89 -1.37 -13.93
C LYS A 8 -7.23 -1.48 -13.19
N LEU A 9 -8.12 -2.40 -13.60
CA LEU A 9 -9.40 -2.61 -12.91
C LEU A 9 -9.19 -3.06 -11.45
N SER A 10 -8.35 -4.09 -11.21
CA SER A 10 -8.12 -4.57 -9.84
C SER A 10 -7.44 -3.53 -8.95
N SER A 11 -6.56 -2.67 -9.49
CA SER A 11 -5.97 -1.57 -8.72
C SER A 11 -7.03 -0.56 -8.28
N TYR A 12 -7.95 -0.15 -9.17
CA TYR A 12 -9.05 0.74 -8.79
C TYR A 12 -9.98 0.08 -7.76
N THR A 13 -10.32 -1.20 -7.93
CA THR A 13 -11.13 -1.94 -6.94
C THR A 13 -10.44 -2.00 -5.57
N ALA A 14 -9.14 -2.32 -5.52
CA ALA A 14 -8.38 -2.35 -4.27
C ALA A 14 -8.32 -0.96 -3.60
N THR A 15 -8.06 0.10 -4.37
CA THR A 15 -8.07 1.46 -3.85
C THR A 15 -9.47 1.87 -3.34
N THR A 16 -10.55 1.53 -4.05
CA THR A 16 -11.92 1.84 -3.61
C THR A 16 -12.33 1.05 -2.35
N LEU A 17 -11.99 -0.23 -2.26
CA LEU A 17 -12.29 -1.04 -1.07
C LEU A 17 -11.46 -0.62 0.15
N ALA A 18 -10.20 -0.22 -0.07
CA ALA A 18 -9.37 0.37 0.98
C ALA A 18 -9.98 1.67 1.53
N TRP A 19 -10.68 2.45 0.69
CA TRP A 19 -11.40 3.65 1.15
C TRP A 19 -12.63 3.31 1.99
N LEU A 20 -13.23 2.14 1.79
CA LEU A 20 -14.40 1.68 2.51
C LEU A 20 -14.05 0.98 3.83
N GLY A 21 -12.77 0.73 4.11
CA GLY A 21 -12.33 -0.01 5.30
C GLY A 21 -12.78 -1.47 5.29
N ASP A 22 -13.08 -2.03 4.12
CA ASP A 22 -13.55 -3.40 3.98
C ASP A 22 -12.40 -4.38 4.21
N PRO A 23 -12.51 -5.36 5.14
CA PRO A 23 -11.49 -6.39 5.36
C PRO A 23 -11.11 -7.17 4.10
N ALA A 24 -12.01 -7.29 3.11
CA ALA A 24 -11.74 -7.92 1.82
C ALA A 24 -10.66 -7.18 1.01
N ALA A 25 -10.42 -5.89 1.29
CA ALA A 25 -9.38 -5.09 0.64
C ALA A 25 -8.00 -5.72 0.80
N ALA A 26 -7.70 -6.37 1.93
CA ALA A 26 -6.42 -7.03 2.15
C ALA A 26 -6.18 -8.19 1.17
N GLY A 27 -7.20 -9.01 0.91
CA GLY A 27 -7.14 -10.10 -0.07
C GLY A 27 -6.89 -9.59 -1.49
N HIS A 28 -7.60 -8.53 -1.89
CA HIS A 28 -7.42 -7.90 -3.19
C HIS A 28 -6.05 -7.25 -3.34
N ALA A 29 -5.57 -6.53 -2.33
CA ALA A 29 -4.27 -5.88 -2.37
C ALA A 29 -3.13 -6.91 -2.44
N ARG A 30 -3.19 -8.01 -1.68
CA ARG A 30 -2.24 -9.14 -1.78
C ARG A 30 -2.23 -9.75 -3.19
N SER A 31 -3.41 -9.96 -3.79
CA SER A 31 -3.51 -10.48 -5.17
C SER A 31 -2.90 -9.51 -6.21
N VAL A 32 -3.11 -8.20 -6.05
CA VAL A 32 -2.50 -7.18 -6.90
C VAL A 32 -0.98 -7.19 -6.76
N ILE A 33 -0.45 -7.22 -5.53
CA ILE A 33 1.00 -7.30 -5.27
C ILE A 33 1.57 -8.55 -5.95
N ALA A 34 1.01 -9.73 -5.67
CA ALA A 34 1.48 -11.00 -6.23
C ALA A 34 1.53 -11.00 -7.76
N ARG A 35 0.48 -10.49 -8.42
CA ARG A 35 0.43 -10.40 -9.88
C ARG A 35 1.47 -9.41 -10.43
N LEU A 36 1.62 -8.24 -9.81
CA LEU A 36 2.58 -7.23 -10.25
C LEU A 36 4.03 -7.71 -10.07
N THR A 37 4.32 -8.51 -9.05
CA THR A 37 5.66 -9.06 -8.79
C THR A 37 5.96 -10.31 -9.60
N ALA A 38 4.94 -11.05 -10.05
CA ALA A 38 5.08 -12.27 -10.85
C ALA A 38 5.20 -12.00 -12.37
N GLU A 39 4.98 -10.76 -12.84
CA GLU A 39 5.22 -10.43 -14.24
C GLU A 39 6.73 -10.60 -14.59
N PRO A 40 7.07 -11.04 -15.82
CA PRO A 40 8.46 -11.29 -16.24
C PRO A 40 9.37 -10.06 -16.13
N ASP A 41 8.79 -8.87 -16.01
CA ASP A 41 9.47 -7.64 -15.61
C ASP A 41 8.84 -7.13 -14.29
N PRO A 42 9.31 -7.60 -13.13
CA PRO A 42 8.85 -7.16 -11.82
C PRO A 42 9.12 -5.66 -11.58
N GLY A 43 10.01 -5.06 -12.38
CA GLY A 43 10.36 -3.64 -12.39
C GLY A 43 9.47 -2.78 -13.29
N ARG A 44 8.48 -3.36 -13.96
CA ARG A 44 7.60 -2.64 -14.89
C ARG A 44 6.67 -1.65 -14.19
N TRP A 45 6.22 -1.97 -12.98
CA TRP A 45 5.24 -1.14 -12.24
C TRP A 45 5.58 -0.86 -10.77
N PRO A 46 6.81 -0.42 -10.44
CA PRO A 46 7.28 -0.28 -9.07
C PRO A 46 6.45 0.71 -8.24
N ARG A 47 5.90 1.75 -8.87
CA ARG A 47 4.99 2.71 -8.23
C ARG A 47 3.61 2.09 -7.91
N ARG A 48 3.12 1.16 -8.75
CA ARG A 48 1.85 0.46 -8.50
C ARG A 48 1.98 -0.53 -7.35
N VAL A 49 3.12 -1.21 -7.24
CA VAL A 49 3.42 -2.09 -6.09
C VAL A 49 3.46 -1.27 -4.79
N ALA A 50 4.17 -0.14 -4.77
CA ALA A 50 4.20 0.73 -3.59
C ALA A 50 2.81 1.24 -3.20
N ALA A 51 1.97 1.62 -4.16
CA ALA A 51 0.59 2.02 -3.90
C ALA A 51 -0.24 0.86 -3.31
N ALA A 52 -0.16 -0.34 -3.90
CA ALA A 52 -0.89 -1.51 -3.43
C ALA A 52 -0.47 -1.94 -2.01
N ARG A 53 0.82 -1.77 -1.67
CA ARG A 53 1.31 -2.00 -0.30
C ARG A 53 0.73 -1.01 0.71
N LEU A 54 0.58 0.27 0.33
CA LEU A 54 -0.09 1.25 1.20
C LEU A 54 -1.58 0.94 1.40
N ASP A 55 -2.27 0.50 0.35
CA ASP A 55 -3.67 0.07 0.43
C ASP A 55 -3.80 -1.19 1.34
N LEU A 56 -2.88 -2.15 1.20
CA LEU A 56 -2.81 -3.33 2.08
C LEU A 56 -2.54 -2.94 3.54
N ALA A 57 -1.57 -2.06 3.77
CA ALA A 57 -1.23 -1.62 5.12
C ALA A 57 -2.41 -0.94 5.82
N LEU A 58 -3.17 -0.11 5.09
CA LEU A 58 -4.38 0.52 5.62
C LEU A 58 -5.43 -0.53 6.00
N ALA A 59 -5.71 -1.49 5.11
CA ALA A 59 -6.67 -2.57 5.36
C ALA A 59 -6.30 -3.40 6.60
N LEU A 60 -5.02 -3.77 6.74
CA LEU A 60 -4.51 -4.52 7.89
C LEU A 60 -4.65 -3.74 9.20
N ALA A 61 -4.29 -2.45 9.20
CA ALA A 61 -4.44 -1.61 10.39
C ALA A 61 -5.93 -1.51 10.82
N THR A 62 -6.84 -1.28 9.88
CA THR A 62 -8.28 -1.21 10.16
C THR A 62 -8.89 -2.55 10.59
N SER A 63 -8.25 -3.66 10.23
CA SER A 63 -8.68 -5.02 10.60
C SER A 63 -8.04 -5.51 11.90
N GLY A 64 -7.26 -4.68 12.60
CA GLY A 64 -6.59 -5.05 13.85
C GLY A 64 -5.34 -5.91 13.68
N GLU A 65 -4.70 -5.88 12.51
CA GLU A 65 -3.42 -6.55 12.22
C GLU A 65 -2.26 -5.53 12.10
N PRO A 66 -1.88 -4.82 13.18
CA PRO A 66 -0.94 -3.71 13.09
C PRO A 66 0.49 -4.12 12.71
N GLU A 67 0.94 -5.31 13.07
CA GLU A 67 2.28 -5.81 12.71
C GLU A 67 2.42 -5.96 11.19
N GLY A 68 1.40 -6.57 10.55
CA GLY A 68 1.33 -6.70 9.10
C GLY A 68 1.22 -5.33 8.42
N ALA A 69 0.44 -4.41 8.99
CA ALA A 69 0.33 -3.05 8.49
C ALA A 69 1.68 -2.31 8.49
N VAL A 70 2.44 -2.40 9.59
CA VAL A 70 3.77 -1.80 9.70
C VAL A 70 4.72 -2.39 8.66
N LEU A 71 4.74 -3.72 8.52
CA LEU A 71 5.61 -4.41 7.57
C LEU A 71 5.38 -3.92 6.12
N GLU A 72 4.13 -3.91 5.67
CA GLU A 72 3.77 -3.52 4.30
C GLU A 72 4.04 -2.03 4.04
N ALA A 73 3.78 -1.18 5.03
CA ALA A 73 4.07 0.25 4.93
C ALA A 73 5.58 0.53 4.85
N CYS A 74 6.41 -0.15 5.65
CA CYS A 74 7.87 -0.05 5.57
C CYS A 74 8.37 -0.50 4.19
N GLN A 75 7.89 -1.64 3.68
CA GLN A 75 8.25 -2.10 2.33
C GLN A 75 7.83 -1.12 1.23
N ALA A 76 6.73 -0.39 1.42
CA ALA A 76 6.34 0.67 0.50
C ALA A 76 7.31 1.87 0.58
N PHE A 77 7.66 2.31 1.79
CA PHE A 77 8.55 3.46 2.01
C PHE A 77 9.98 3.20 1.52
N GLU A 78 10.55 2.06 1.90
CA GLU A 78 11.90 1.61 1.52
C GLU A 78 12.06 1.43 0.00
N SER A 79 10.95 1.15 -0.72
CA SER A 79 11.00 1.06 -2.18
C SER A 79 11.47 2.36 -2.83
N GLY A 80 11.24 3.52 -2.19
CA GLY A 80 11.47 4.83 -2.78
C GLY A 80 10.52 5.15 -3.95
N ARG A 81 9.39 4.43 -4.08
CA ARG A 81 8.46 4.52 -5.23
C ARG A 81 7.09 5.09 -4.86
N VAL A 82 6.90 5.51 -3.60
CA VAL A 82 5.69 6.23 -3.17
C VAL A 82 5.71 7.63 -3.79
N VAL A 83 4.80 7.87 -4.72
CA VAL A 83 4.66 9.16 -5.40
C VAL A 83 4.02 10.20 -4.48
N ARG A 84 4.27 11.50 -4.74
CA ARG A 84 3.72 12.62 -3.97
C ARG A 84 2.20 12.55 -3.77
N SER A 85 1.45 12.15 -4.80
CA SER A 85 -0.01 12.01 -4.74
C SER A 85 -0.48 10.93 -3.77
N ASN A 86 0.40 10.04 -3.29
CA ASN A 86 0.07 8.97 -2.35
C ASN A 86 0.64 9.23 -0.94
N ARG A 87 1.33 10.36 -0.71
CA ARG A 87 1.87 10.70 0.62
C ARG A 87 0.77 10.93 1.66
N TRP A 88 -0.41 11.41 1.24
CA TRP A 88 -1.55 11.51 2.15
C TRP A 88 -1.98 10.13 2.66
N ARG A 89 -2.04 9.10 1.79
CA ARG A 89 -2.34 7.73 2.20
C ARG A 89 -1.28 7.15 3.13
N ALA A 90 0.01 7.43 2.88
CA ALA A 90 1.06 7.04 3.80
C ALA A 90 0.85 7.63 5.22
N ARG A 91 0.34 8.86 5.33
CA ARG A 91 -0.03 9.47 6.61
C ARG A 91 -1.26 8.81 7.24
N GLU A 92 -2.25 8.43 6.45
CA GLU A 92 -3.42 7.69 6.93
C GLU A 92 -3.02 6.34 7.52
N VAL A 93 -2.13 5.59 6.85
CA VAL A 93 -1.61 4.32 7.37
C VAL A 93 -0.91 4.54 8.72
N ILE A 94 -0.07 5.57 8.84
CA ILE A 94 0.59 5.89 10.11
C ILE A 94 -0.43 6.21 11.21
N ALA A 95 -1.51 6.93 10.88
CA ALA A 95 -2.57 7.24 11.83
C ALA A 95 -3.34 5.97 12.23
N ALA A 96 -3.76 5.15 11.27
CA ALA A 96 -4.48 3.92 11.51
C ALA A 96 -3.67 2.94 12.38
N VAL A 97 -2.36 2.80 12.14
CA VAL A 97 -1.48 1.98 13.00
C VAL A 97 -1.32 2.59 14.39
N ALA A 98 -1.30 3.92 14.52
CA ALA A 98 -1.24 4.56 15.84
C ALA A 98 -2.52 4.31 16.64
N ASP A 99 -3.68 4.31 15.98
CA ASP A 99 -4.98 4.09 16.60
C ASP A 99 -5.17 2.66 17.15
N THR A 100 -4.40 1.67 16.64
CA THR A 100 -4.36 0.33 17.24
C THR A 100 -3.52 0.26 18.52
N GLY A 101 -2.86 1.34 18.93
CA GLY A 101 -1.91 1.37 20.05
C GLY A 101 -0.52 0.79 19.73
N ALA A 102 -0.25 0.45 18.47
CA ALA A 102 1.05 -0.08 18.07
C ALA A 102 2.13 1.03 17.99
N PRO A 103 3.41 0.69 18.24
CA PRO A 103 4.49 1.67 18.16
C PRO A 103 4.75 2.14 16.72
N VAL A 104 4.53 3.43 16.45
CA VAL A 104 4.69 4.04 15.12
C VAL A 104 5.98 4.84 14.93
N ALA A 105 6.89 4.84 15.92
CA ALA A 105 8.10 5.67 15.86
C ALA A 105 8.99 5.29 14.67
N GLY A 106 9.27 4.00 14.47
CA GLY A 106 10.04 3.50 13.33
C GLY A 106 9.34 3.78 11.99
N LEU A 107 8.02 3.60 11.94
CA LEU A 107 7.23 3.86 10.74
C LEU A 107 7.24 5.35 10.32
N ARG A 108 7.15 6.26 11.30
CA ARG A 108 7.27 7.71 11.07
C ARG A 108 8.65 8.09 10.58
N GLU A 109 9.70 7.43 11.08
CA GLU A 109 11.06 7.66 10.62
C GLU A 109 11.25 7.21 9.17
N ALA A 110 10.83 5.99 8.83
CA ALA A 110 10.86 5.50 7.45
C ALA A 110 10.08 6.42 6.49
N TYR A 111 8.92 6.95 6.90
CA TYR A 111 8.16 7.92 6.11
C TYR A 111 8.94 9.23 5.86
N ARG A 112 9.66 9.74 6.85
CA ARG A 112 10.47 10.97 6.73
C ARG A 112 11.65 10.78 5.77
N GLN A 113 12.20 9.58 5.71
CA GLN A 113 13.34 9.26 4.84
C GLN A 113 12.95 9.06 3.35
N MET A 114 11.65 9.05 3.03
CA MET A 114 11.21 8.86 1.64
C MET A 114 11.58 10.04 0.71
N PRO A 115 12.06 9.76 -0.52
CA PRO A 115 12.43 10.79 -1.50
C PRO A 115 11.29 11.77 -1.84
N SER A 116 11.57 13.07 -1.92
CA SER A 116 10.58 14.15 -2.05
C SER A 116 10.10 14.48 -3.48
N TRP A 117 10.60 13.77 -4.50
CA TRP A 117 10.40 14.11 -5.91
C TRP A 117 9.02 13.77 -6.50
#